data_AF-A0A3M1N9Y0-F1
#
_entry.id   AF-A0A3M1N9Y0-F1
#
_cell.length_a   1.000
_cell.length_b   1.000
_cell.length_c   1.000
_cell.angle_alpha   90.00
_cell.angle_beta   90.00
_cell.angle_gamma   90.00
#
_symmetry.space_group_name_H-M   'P 1'
#
loop_
_entity.id
_entity.type
_entity.pdbx_description
1 polymer ?
#
loop_
_entity_poly.entity_id
_entity_poly.type
_entity_poly.pdbx_seq_one_letter_code
_entity_poly.pdbx_strand_id
1 'polypeptide(L)'
;MQNLNPVREVARRGRDLMIIGAFVLLIGLIVGAIGVLTVLLFSSPTFGLGSMGVGALTVLTAIAVMVRGLSLRTENEPAKVVAQALSSTLGAEYTFIRNVSRRGLGYIDAVLVGPPGALVFRIHDKAGVFTNEGATWLIRGADGVMRLARLNLTRECVADVFALRAYLAKRGLAHVPVYAIVVFTHPSASITVRQPNVPVADLRSLLDVMRSDYLRQTRIDPKTVEATVKAIYE
;
A
#
# COMPACT_ATOMS: atom_id res chain seq x y z
N MET A 1 13.18 8.49 14.70
CA MET A 1 12.35 7.37 14.20
C MET A 1 13.00 6.74 12.98
N GLN A 2 13.02 5.42 12.89
CA GLN A 2 13.44 4.71 11.68
C GLN A 2 12.28 4.63 10.68
N ASN A 3 12.47 5.08 9.44
CA ASN A 3 11.47 4.98 8.37
C ASN A 3 11.86 3.85 7.41
N LEU A 4 11.16 2.72 7.51
CA LEU A 4 11.38 1.53 6.71
C LEU A 4 10.38 1.47 5.56
N ASN A 5 10.86 1.05 4.40
CA ASN A 5 10.02 0.79 3.25
C ASN A 5 10.45 -0.54 2.64
N PRO A 6 9.63 -1.61 2.71
CA PRO A 6 9.95 -2.95 2.18
C PRO A 6 9.98 -2.99 0.65
N VAL A 7 10.14 -1.84 -0.02
CA VAL A 7 10.22 -1.68 -1.48
C VAL A 7 11.30 -2.55 -2.09
N ARG A 8 12.34 -2.99 -1.37
CA ARG A 8 13.37 -3.86 -1.97
C ARG A 8 12.79 -5.16 -2.54
N GLU A 9 11.84 -5.80 -1.86
CA GLU A 9 11.24 -7.06 -2.35
C GLU A 9 10.19 -6.82 -3.45
N VAL A 10 9.38 -5.76 -3.30
CA VAL A 10 8.33 -5.42 -4.27
C VAL A 10 8.92 -4.80 -5.54
N ALA A 11 9.92 -3.93 -5.42
CA ALA A 11 10.66 -3.36 -6.56
C ALA A 11 11.51 -4.43 -7.25
N ARG A 12 12.04 -5.43 -6.53
CA ARG A 12 12.67 -6.58 -7.17
C ARG A 12 11.65 -7.34 -8.00
N ARG A 13 10.48 -7.68 -7.47
CA ARG A 13 9.41 -8.35 -8.25
C ARG A 13 8.91 -7.53 -9.44
N GLY A 14 8.72 -6.22 -9.28
CA GLY A 14 8.35 -5.32 -10.37
C GLY A 14 9.43 -5.25 -11.45
N ARG A 15 10.72 -5.15 -11.05
CA ARG A 15 11.86 -5.20 -11.96
C ARG A 15 11.98 -6.54 -12.68
N ASP A 16 11.81 -7.65 -11.96
CA ASP A 16 11.88 -8.99 -12.52
C ASP A 16 10.75 -9.19 -13.55
N LEU A 17 9.53 -8.71 -13.28
CA LEU A 17 8.44 -8.70 -14.26
C LEU A 17 8.71 -7.80 -15.47
N MET A 18 9.34 -6.63 -15.28
CA MET A 18 9.75 -5.78 -16.40
C MET A 18 10.83 -6.45 -17.25
N ILE A 19 11.79 -7.15 -16.64
CA ILE A 19 12.83 -7.90 -17.34
C ILE A 19 12.22 -9.06 -18.12
N ILE A 20 11.35 -9.87 -17.48
CA ILE A 20 10.64 -10.97 -18.14
C ILE A 20 9.81 -10.41 -19.30
N GLY A 21 9.05 -9.33 -19.07
CA GLY A 21 8.27 -8.66 -20.10
C GLY A 21 9.14 -8.20 -21.28
N ALA A 22 10.30 -7.60 -21.03
CA ALA A 22 11.23 -7.17 -22.08
C ALA A 22 11.79 -8.36 -22.89
N PHE A 23 12.11 -9.48 -22.25
CA PHE A 23 12.54 -10.70 -22.94
C PHE A 23 11.43 -11.30 -23.81
N VAL A 24 10.21 -11.40 -23.28
CA VAL A 24 9.05 -11.91 -24.02
C VAL A 24 8.72 -10.98 -25.19
N LEU A 25 8.83 -9.66 -25.00
CA LEU A 25 8.65 -8.67 -26.06
C LEU A 25 9.66 -8.88 -27.20
N LEU A 26 10.94 -9.06 -26.86
CA LEU A 26 11.99 -9.31 -27.85
C LEU A 26 11.72 -10.58 -28.65
N ILE A 27 11.33 -11.68 -27.98
CA ILE A 27 10.97 -12.94 -28.65
C ILE A 27 9.77 -12.72 -29.60
N GLY A 28 8.73 -12.04 -29.13
CA GLY A 28 7.55 -11.74 -29.95
C GLY A 28 7.88 -10.91 -31.20
N LEU A 29 8.76 -9.91 -31.07
CA LEU A 29 9.23 -9.10 -32.19
C LEU A 29 10.06 -9.92 -33.19
N ILE A 30 10.94 -10.80 -32.73
CA ILE A 30 11.74 -11.69 -33.59
C ILE A 30 10.82 -12.64 -34.37
N VAL A 31 9.90 -13.32 -33.68
CA VAL A 31 8.93 -14.25 -34.31
C VAL A 31 8.06 -13.51 -35.33
N GLY A 32 7.59 -12.31 -35.00
CA GLY A 32 6.83 -11.46 -35.91
C GLY A 32 7.65 -11.06 -37.15
N ALA A 33 8.91 -10.67 -36.97
CA ALA A 33 9.80 -10.29 -38.07
C ALA A 33 10.12 -11.47 -39.00
N ILE A 34 10.34 -12.67 -38.45
CA ILE A 34 10.48 -13.91 -39.24
C ILE A 34 9.20 -14.18 -40.03
N GLY A 35 8.03 -13.97 -39.43
CA GLY A 35 6.75 -14.10 -40.12
C GLY A 35 6.60 -13.14 -41.29
N VAL A 36 6.93 -11.87 -41.10
CA VAL A 36 6.93 -10.87 -42.19
C VAL A 36 7.91 -11.28 -43.29
N LEU A 37 9.14 -11.66 -42.93
CA LEU A 37 10.15 -12.07 -43.90
C LEU A 37 9.72 -13.30 -44.71
N THR A 38 9.08 -14.28 -44.06
CA THR A 38 8.59 -15.49 -44.76
C THR A 38 7.42 -15.20 -45.68
N VAL A 39 6.52 -14.28 -45.33
CA VAL A 39 5.48 -13.80 -46.27
C VAL A 39 6.11 -13.14 -47.50
N LEU A 40 7.20 -12.39 -47.34
CA LEU A 40 7.88 -11.69 -48.44
C LEU A 40 8.70 -12.63 -49.34
N LEU A 41 9.29 -13.68 -48.78
CA LEU A 41 10.22 -14.56 -49.50
C LEU A 41 9.57 -15.80 -50.14
N PHE A 42 8.40 -16.25 -49.65
CA PHE A 42 7.79 -17.52 -50.07
C PHE A 42 6.43 -17.31 -50.72
N SER A 43 6.10 -18.14 -51.72
CA SER A 43 4.83 -18.07 -52.45
C SER A 43 3.60 -18.52 -51.65
N SER A 44 3.79 -19.26 -50.55
CA SER A 44 2.72 -19.65 -49.64
C SER A 44 2.78 -18.83 -48.35
N PRO A 45 1.83 -17.91 -48.10
CA PRO A 45 1.90 -17.00 -46.97
C PRO A 45 1.40 -17.61 -45.64
N THR A 46 0.89 -18.85 -45.65
CA THR A 46 0.20 -19.43 -44.49
C THR A 46 1.10 -19.53 -43.25
N PHE A 47 2.35 -19.96 -43.44
CA PHE A 47 3.34 -20.04 -42.35
C PHE A 47 3.73 -18.64 -41.84
N GLY A 48 3.91 -17.68 -42.74
CA GLY A 48 4.28 -16.31 -42.38
C GLY A 48 3.16 -15.58 -41.63
N LEU A 49 1.91 -15.73 -42.06
CA LEU A 49 0.74 -15.18 -41.36
C LEU A 49 0.54 -15.83 -39.98
N GLY A 50 0.77 -17.15 -39.85
CA GLY A 50 0.69 -17.84 -38.57
C GLY A 50 1.74 -17.35 -37.56
N SER A 51 2.99 -17.23 -38.00
CA SER A 51 4.08 -16.72 -37.15
C SER A 51 3.91 -15.23 -36.81
N MET A 52 3.41 -14.40 -37.73
CA MET A 52 3.01 -13.02 -37.43
C MET A 52 1.94 -12.96 -36.33
N GLY A 53 0.92 -13.82 -36.38
CA GLY A 53 -0.14 -13.91 -35.36
C GLY A 53 0.41 -14.29 -33.98
N VAL A 54 1.28 -15.29 -33.92
CA VAL A 54 1.94 -15.71 -32.67
C VAL A 54 2.85 -14.59 -32.12
N GLY A 55 3.60 -13.91 -32.99
CA GLY A 55 4.44 -12.78 -32.62
C GLY A 55 3.61 -11.64 -32.02
N ALA A 56 2.51 -11.26 -32.66
CA ALA A 56 1.60 -10.23 -32.18
C ALA A 56 1.00 -10.57 -30.79
N LEU A 57 0.53 -11.80 -30.60
CA LEU A 57 -0.03 -12.24 -29.31
C LEU A 57 1.03 -12.22 -28.19
N THR A 58 2.26 -12.61 -28.52
CA THR A 58 3.39 -12.60 -27.59
C THR A 58 3.75 -11.17 -27.18
N VAL A 59 3.76 -10.22 -28.12
CA VAL A 59 3.97 -8.79 -27.85
C VAL A 59 2.87 -8.24 -26.93
N LEU A 60 1.59 -8.55 -27.19
CA LEU A 60 0.50 -8.11 -26.33
C LEU A 60 0.63 -8.65 -24.90
N THR A 61 1.01 -9.91 -24.77
CA THR A 61 1.26 -10.56 -23.47
C THR A 61 2.42 -9.89 -22.74
N ALA A 62 3.51 -9.57 -23.45
CA ALA A 62 4.65 -8.86 -22.89
C ALA A 62 4.26 -7.46 -22.37
N ILE A 63 3.49 -6.70 -23.14
CA ILE A 63 2.98 -5.38 -22.74
C ILE A 63 2.14 -5.52 -21.47
N ALA A 64 1.22 -6.49 -21.41
CA ALA A 64 0.40 -6.73 -20.23
C ALA A 64 1.25 -7.03 -18.98
N VAL A 65 2.28 -7.87 -19.12
CA VAL A 65 3.23 -8.19 -18.04
C VAL A 65 4.02 -6.95 -17.60
N MET A 66 4.49 -6.13 -18.54
CA MET A 66 5.21 -4.89 -18.24
C MET A 66 4.32 -3.85 -17.55
N VAL A 67 3.08 -3.66 -18.01
CA VAL A 67 2.09 -2.79 -17.36
C VAL A 67 1.82 -3.27 -15.94
N ARG A 68 1.69 -4.59 -15.74
CA ARG A 68 1.56 -5.17 -14.40
C ARG A 68 2.80 -4.89 -13.55
N GLY A 69 4.01 -5.06 -14.08
CA GLY A 69 5.26 -4.73 -13.40
C GLY A 69 5.37 -3.25 -12.98
N LEU A 70 4.95 -2.34 -13.85
CA LEU A 70 4.89 -0.90 -13.58
C LEU A 70 3.85 -0.56 -12.50
N SER A 71 2.70 -1.23 -12.51
CA SER A 71 1.64 -1.01 -11.50
C SER A 71 2.02 -1.44 -10.08
N LEU A 72 3.06 -2.28 -9.94
CA LEU A 72 3.58 -2.70 -8.63
C LEU A 72 4.54 -1.67 -8.00
N ARG A 73 4.87 -0.58 -8.72
CA ARG A 73 5.95 0.35 -8.36
C ARG A 73 5.48 1.60 -7.58
N THR A 74 4.22 1.74 -7.25
CA THR A 74 3.75 2.95 -6.57
C THR A 74 4.25 2.98 -5.13
N GLU A 75 5.29 3.79 -4.88
CA GLU A 75 5.56 4.27 -3.53
C GLU A 75 4.26 4.87 -2.99
N ASN A 76 3.84 4.44 -1.80
CA ASN A 76 2.78 5.12 -1.07
C ASN A 76 3.33 6.47 -0.58
N GLU A 77 3.25 7.46 -1.47
CA GLU A 77 3.61 8.86 -1.23
C GLU A 77 2.85 9.43 -0.02
N PRO A 78 1.53 9.15 0.16
CA PRO A 78 0.83 9.55 1.38
C PRO A 78 1.48 9.04 2.67
N ALA A 79 1.89 7.77 2.72
CA ALA A 79 2.60 7.21 3.86
C ALA A 79 3.98 7.82 4.08
N LYS A 80 4.66 8.25 3.01
CA LYS A 80 5.94 8.98 3.10
C LYS A 80 5.75 10.34 3.75
N VAL A 81 4.70 11.07 3.40
CA VAL A 81 4.36 12.37 4.01
C VAL A 81 4.06 12.21 5.50
N VAL A 82 3.28 11.19 5.88
CA VAL A 82 3.04 10.87 7.30
C VAL A 82 4.35 10.56 8.03
N ALA A 83 5.22 9.74 7.44
CA ALA A 83 6.51 9.40 8.04
C ALA A 83 7.39 10.65 8.26
N GLN A 84 7.41 11.57 7.30
CA GLN A 84 8.15 12.83 7.41
C GLN A 84 7.60 13.70 8.54
N ALA A 85 6.27 13.84 8.63
CA ALA A 85 5.62 14.61 9.70
C ALA A 85 5.94 14.06 11.10
N LEU A 86 6.07 12.74 11.25
CA LEU A 86 6.41 12.10 12.53
C LEU A 86 7.91 12.05 12.83
N SER A 87 8.76 12.09 11.81
CA SER A 87 10.21 11.87 11.94
C SER A 87 10.94 12.89 12.82
N SER A 88 10.45 14.14 12.86
CA SER A 88 11.02 15.22 13.66
C SER A 88 10.68 15.10 15.15
N THR A 89 9.66 14.33 15.50
CA THR A 89 9.13 14.27 16.87
C THR A 89 9.38 12.93 17.54
N LEU A 90 9.32 11.83 16.79
CA LEU A 90 9.47 10.48 17.34
C LEU A 90 10.93 10.04 17.39
N GLY A 91 11.36 9.51 18.55
CA GLY A 91 12.71 9.04 18.81
C GLY A 91 13.12 7.78 18.03
N ALA A 92 14.32 7.26 18.30
CA ALA A 92 14.88 6.09 17.62
C ALA A 92 14.19 4.76 18.00
N GLU A 93 13.47 4.75 19.12
CA GLU A 93 12.66 3.65 19.64
C GLU A 93 11.39 3.37 18.83
N TYR A 94 11.08 4.24 17.85
CA TYR A 94 9.96 4.09 16.94
C TYR A 94 10.43 3.72 15.53
N THR A 95 9.73 2.76 14.93
CA THR A 95 9.94 2.32 13.55
C THR A 95 8.64 2.46 12.77
N PHE A 96 8.65 3.28 11.72
CA PHE A 96 7.52 3.46 10.81
C PHE A 96 7.75 2.63 9.54
N ILE A 97 6.93 1.62 9.34
CA ILE A 97 7.02 0.68 8.23
C ILE A 97 5.93 1.03 7.22
N ARG A 98 6.32 1.51 6.04
CA ARG A 98 5.39 1.84 4.95
C ARG A 98 5.07 0.60 4.11
N ASN A 99 3.98 0.60 3.35
CA ASN A 99 3.66 -0.43 2.34
C ASN A 99 3.73 -1.85 2.88
N VAL A 100 3.13 -2.10 4.04
CA VAL A 100 3.16 -3.42 4.66
C VAL A 100 2.31 -4.37 3.82
N SER A 101 2.95 -5.33 3.17
CA SER A 101 2.28 -6.34 2.35
C SER A 101 2.90 -7.71 2.59
N ARG A 102 2.21 -8.56 3.37
CA ARG A 102 2.69 -9.90 3.75
C ARG A 102 1.63 -10.96 3.49
N ARG A 103 2.08 -12.18 3.15
CA ARG A 103 1.19 -13.33 2.97
C ARG A 103 0.49 -13.62 4.31
N GLY A 104 -0.84 -13.61 4.30
CA GLY A 104 -1.67 -13.80 5.49
C GLY A 104 -1.92 -12.54 6.34
N LEU A 105 -1.34 -11.39 5.97
CA LEU A 105 -1.64 -10.08 6.55
C LEU A 105 -2.48 -9.20 5.61
N GLY A 106 -2.22 -9.29 4.30
CA GLY A 106 -2.80 -8.37 3.32
C GLY A 106 -1.97 -7.08 3.21
N TYR A 107 -2.58 -6.03 2.64
CA TYR A 107 -1.96 -4.72 2.44
C TYR A 107 -2.42 -3.72 3.50
N ILE A 108 -1.47 -3.08 4.17
CA ILE A 108 -1.67 -2.00 5.13
C ILE A 108 -0.78 -0.82 4.72
N ASP A 109 -1.35 0.40 4.71
CA ASP A 109 -0.66 1.59 4.19
C ASP A 109 0.64 1.87 4.95
N ALA A 110 0.57 1.87 6.28
CA ALA A 110 1.74 1.88 7.15
C ALA A 110 1.43 1.34 8.55
N VAL A 111 2.48 0.92 9.25
CA VAL A 111 2.45 0.54 10.67
C VAL A 111 3.60 1.24 11.40
N LEU A 112 3.29 1.95 12.48
CA LEU A 112 4.28 2.44 13.43
C LEU A 112 4.42 1.42 14.56
N VAL A 113 5.62 0.96 14.83
CA VAL A 113 5.93 0.08 15.96
C VAL A 113 6.79 0.85 16.95
N GLY A 114 6.48 0.77 18.23
CA GLY A 114 7.27 1.39 19.30
C GLY A 114 6.88 0.90 20.68
N PRO A 115 7.37 1.53 21.75
CA PRO A 115 7.12 1.09 23.13
C PRO A 115 5.63 0.90 23.50
N PRO A 116 4.67 1.68 22.97
CA PRO A 116 3.25 1.44 23.23
C PRO A 116 2.64 0.21 22.55
N GLY A 117 3.25 -0.32 21.50
CA GLY A 117 2.71 -1.39 20.65
C GLY A 117 2.88 -1.11 19.16
N ALA A 118 1.93 -1.60 18.36
CA ALA A 118 1.83 -1.31 16.93
C ALA A 118 0.61 -0.41 16.65
N LEU A 119 0.78 0.62 15.83
CA LEU A 119 -0.27 1.53 15.37
C LEU A 119 -0.42 1.41 13.86
N VAL A 120 -1.58 0.93 13.43
CA VAL A 120 -1.96 0.83 12.02
C VAL A 120 -2.44 2.18 11.50
N PHE A 121 -1.91 2.59 10.35
CA PHE A 121 -2.31 3.80 9.66
C PHE A 121 -3.14 3.43 8.43
N ARG A 122 -4.36 3.96 8.36
CA ARG A 122 -5.17 4.00 7.14
C ARG A 122 -5.12 5.42 6.60
N ILE A 123 -4.52 5.61 5.43
CA ILE A 123 -4.16 6.95 4.94
C ILE A 123 -5.04 7.32 3.75
N HIS A 124 -5.61 8.53 3.80
CA HIS A 124 -6.46 9.07 2.75
C HIS A 124 -5.90 10.40 2.21
N ASP A 125 -5.64 10.47 0.91
CA ASP A 125 -4.98 11.63 0.28
C ASP A 125 -5.89 12.49 -0.62
N LYS A 126 -7.21 12.27 -0.62
CA LYS A 126 -8.11 13.02 -1.49
C LYS A 126 -8.61 14.30 -0.84
N ALA A 127 -8.75 15.34 -1.67
CA ALA A 127 -9.47 16.56 -1.33
C ALA A 127 -10.97 16.28 -1.09
N GLY A 128 -11.62 17.14 -0.30
CA GLY A 128 -13.07 17.09 -0.12
C GLY A 128 -13.50 17.41 1.30
N VAL A 129 -14.82 17.42 1.51
CA VAL A 129 -15.42 17.56 2.85
C VAL A 129 -15.93 16.19 3.28
N PHE A 130 -15.36 15.69 4.37
CA PHE A 130 -15.61 14.38 4.94
C PHE A 130 -16.25 14.53 6.32
N THR A 131 -17.18 13.67 6.64
CA THR A 131 -17.76 13.58 7.98
C THR A 131 -17.74 12.15 8.45
N ASN A 132 -17.16 11.92 9.62
CA ASN A 132 -17.19 10.63 10.30
C ASN A 132 -18.17 10.69 11.47
N GLU A 133 -19.11 9.76 11.49
CA GLU A 133 -20.09 9.57 12.57
C GLU A 133 -20.02 8.11 13.02
N GLY A 134 -19.35 7.87 14.15
CA GLY A 134 -19.05 6.50 14.59
C GLY A 134 -18.20 5.74 13.57
N ALA A 135 -18.81 4.72 12.96
CA ALA A 135 -18.19 3.92 11.90
C ALA A 135 -18.60 4.35 10.49
N THR A 136 -19.47 5.35 10.33
CA THR A 136 -20.00 5.77 9.03
C THR A 136 -19.20 6.95 8.48
N TRP A 137 -18.98 6.95 7.17
CA TRP A 137 -18.34 8.04 6.46
C TRP A 137 -19.31 8.66 5.47
N LEU A 138 -19.42 9.99 5.53
CA LEU A 138 -20.17 10.80 4.58
C LEU A 138 -19.19 11.70 3.81
N ILE A 139 -19.47 11.91 2.53
CA ILE A 139 -18.72 12.81 1.67
C ILE A 139 -19.66 13.86 1.08
N ARG A 140 -19.21 15.11 1.01
CA ARG A 140 -19.96 16.17 0.32
C ARG A 140 -19.77 16.04 -1.19
N GLY A 141 -20.87 15.85 -1.91
CA GLY A 141 -20.89 15.92 -3.37
C GLY A 141 -20.66 17.32 -3.91
N ALA A 142 -20.40 17.44 -5.21
CA ALA A 142 -20.26 18.74 -5.88
C ALA A 142 -21.54 19.61 -5.79
N ASP A 143 -22.69 18.96 -5.65
CA ASP A 143 -24.00 19.56 -5.40
C ASP A 143 -24.23 19.97 -3.93
N GLY A 144 -23.22 19.83 -3.07
CA GLY A 144 -23.28 20.17 -1.65
C GLY A 144 -23.98 19.12 -0.78
N VAL A 145 -24.54 18.06 -1.36
CA VAL A 145 -25.29 17.03 -0.63
C VAL A 145 -24.34 16.02 0.01
N MET A 146 -24.53 15.75 1.30
CA MET A 146 -23.80 14.71 2.02
C MET A 146 -24.33 13.33 1.62
N ARG A 147 -23.44 12.46 1.13
CA ARG A 147 -23.78 11.09 0.73
C ARG A 147 -22.89 10.09 1.44
N LEU A 148 -23.36 8.86 1.59
CA LEU A 148 -22.53 7.77 2.10
C LEU A 148 -21.29 7.62 1.21
N ALA A 149 -20.11 7.65 1.84
CA ALA A 149 -18.88 7.37 1.14
C ALA A 149 -18.89 5.90 0.69
N ARG A 150 -18.44 5.65 -0.55
CA ARG A 150 -18.29 4.28 -1.07
C ARG A 150 -17.25 3.48 -0.29
N LEU A 151 -16.21 4.16 0.20
CA LEU A 151 -15.14 3.58 1.00
C LEU A 151 -15.36 3.92 2.46
N ASN A 152 -15.17 2.94 3.34
CA ASN A 152 -15.31 3.12 4.78
C ASN A 152 -13.96 2.92 5.46
N LEU A 153 -13.25 4.03 5.63
CA LEU A 153 -11.88 4.06 6.16
C LEU A 153 -11.79 3.43 7.56
N THR A 154 -12.82 3.61 8.39
CA THR A 154 -12.88 3.02 9.73
C THR A 154 -12.97 1.50 9.65
N ARG A 155 -13.87 0.95 8.82
CA ARG A 155 -14.02 -0.51 8.67
C ARG A 155 -12.77 -1.15 8.11
N GLU A 156 -12.14 -0.54 7.11
CA GLU A 156 -10.88 -1.02 6.53
C GLU A 156 -9.77 -1.01 7.59
N CYS A 157 -9.61 0.09 8.32
CA CYS A 157 -8.59 0.20 9.37
C CYS A 157 -8.79 -0.82 10.50
N VAL A 158 -10.04 -1.08 10.89
CA VAL A 158 -10.37 -2.12 11.89
C VAL A 158 -10.04 -3.52 11.34
N ALA A 159 -10.34 -3.79 10.07
CA ALA A 159 -9.98 -5.07 9.44
C ALA A 159 -8.46 -5.27 9.42
N ASP A 160 -7.68 -4.23 9.13
CA ASP A 160 -6.21 -4.28 9.18
C ASP A 160 -5.69 -4.58 10.58
N VAL A 161 -6.29 -3.98 11.61
CA VAL A 161 -5.91 -4.26 13.01
C VAL A 161 -6.15 -5.73 13.34
N PHE A 162 -7.30 -6.28 12.97
CA PHE A 162 -7.57 -7.70 13.20
C PHE A 162 -6.63 -8.61 12.42
N ALA A 163 -6.34 -8.27 11.16
CA ALA A 163 -5.38 -9.00 10.34
C ALA A 163 -3.97 -8.98 10.96
N LEU A 164 -3.51 -7.81 11.43
CA LEU A 164 -2.21 -7.65 12.06
C LEU A 164 -2.14 -8.41 13.39
N ARG A 165 -3.17 -8.34 14.24
CA ARG A 165 -3.25 -9.12 15.48
C ARG A 165 -3.15 -10.63 15.20
N ALA A 166 -3.94 -11.13 14.26
CA ALA A 166 -3.90 -12.56 13.89
C ALA A 166 -2.54 -12.96 13.30
N TYR A 167 -1.92 -12.09 12.51
CA TYR A 167 -0.61 -12.32 11.91
C TYR A 167 0.52 -12.36 12.96
N LEU A 168 0.50 -11.46 13.95
CA LEU A 168 1.44 -11.42 15.07
C LEU A 168 1.23 -12.60 16.02
N ALA A 169 -0.03 -12.98 16.29
CA ALA A 169 -0.35 -14.12 17.14
C ALA A 169 0.25 -15.43 16.61
N LYS A 170 0.19 -15.66 15.29
CA LYS A 170 0.82 -16.82 14.64
C LYS A 170 2.34 -16.87 14.79
N ARG A 171 2.97 -15.79 15.25
CA ARG A 171 4.43 -15.65 15.46
C ARG A 171 4.80 -15.52 16.94
N GLY A 172 3.88 -15.84 17.85
CA GLY A 172 4.12 -15.74 19.29
C GLY A 172 4.05 -14.31 19.85
N LEU A 173 3.60 -13.34 19.06
CA LEU A 173 3.52 -11.92 19.42
C LEU A 173 2.08 -11.47 19.72
N ALA A 174 1.24 -12.38 20.21
CA ALA A 174 -0.19 -12.10 20.48
C ALA A 174 -0.42 -11.03 21.56
N HIS A 175 0.56 -10.81 22.43
CA HIS A 175 0.51 -9.85 23.53
C HIS A 175 0.81 -8.40 23.09
N VAL A 176 1.28 -8.18 21.86
CA VAL A 176 1.57 -6.85 21.33
C VAL A 176 0.26 -6.08 21.12
N PRO A 177 0.04 -4.95 21.80
CA PRO A 177 -1.14 -4.14 21.58
C PRO A 177 -1.14 -3.57 20.15
N VAL A 178 -2.27 -3.69 19.45
CA VAL A 178 -2.45 -3.14 18.10
C VAL A 178 -3.56 -2.10 18.11
N TYR A 179 -3.22 -0.89 17.72
CA TYR A 179 -4.06 0.30 17.62
C TYR A 179 -4.29 0.69 16.16
N ALA A 180 -5.20 1.63 15.93
CA ALA A 180 -5.54 2.15 14.62
C ALA A 180 -5.67 3.67 14.63
N ILE A 181 -5.35 4.30 13.50
CA ILE A 181 -5.63 5.70 13.22
C ILE A 181 -5.92 5.88 11.72
N VAL A 182 -6.93 6.71 11.42
CA VAL A 182 -7.20 7.19 10.06
C VAL A 182 -6.55 8.55 9.89
N VAL A 183 -5.72 8.72 8.85
CA VAL A 183 -4.96 9.95 8.63
C VAL A 183 -5.30 10.55 7.27
N PHE A 184 -5.69 11.82 7.25
CA PHE A 184 -5.87 12.59 6.03
C PHE A 184 -4.62 13.41 5.74
N THR A 185 -4.10 13.29 4.51
CA THR A 185 -2.87 13.97 4.10
C THR A 185 -3.12 15.12 3.12
N HIS A 186 -4.29 15.19 2.47
CA HIS A 186 -4.57 16.27 1.53
C HIS A 186 -4.83 17.60 2.26
N PRO A 187 -4.16 18.71 1.88
CA PRO A 187 -4.33 20.00 2.57
C PRO A 187 -5.74 20.58 2.44
N SER A 188 -6.42 20.28 1.32
CA SER A 188 -7.82 20.69 1.08
C SER A 188 -8.86 19.68 1.58
N ALA A 189 -8.47 18.69 2.40
CA ALA A 189 -9.43 17.84 3.09
C ALA A 189 -9.95 18.55 4.35
N SER A 190 -11.26 18.68 4.47
CA SER A 190 -11.93 19.16 5.67
C SER A 190 -12.65 17.97 6.31
N ILE A 191 -12.34 17.69 7.57
CA ILE A 191 -12.88 16.51 8.27
C ILE A 191 -13.64 16.97 9.50
N THR A 192 -14.90 16.56 9.61
CA THR A 192 -15.70 16.69 10.84
C THR A 192 -15.84 15.31 11.47
N VAL A 193 -15.48 15.20 12.75
CA VAL A 193 -15.46 13.92 13.46
C VAL A 193 -16.45 13.97 14.62
N ARG A 194 -17.37 12.99 14.66
CA ARG A 194 -18.38 12.84 15.72
C ARG A 194 -18.32 11.42 16.27
N GLN A 195 -17.90 11.30 17.53
CA GLN A 195 -17.81 10.01 18.27
C GLN A 195 -17.14 8.90 17.45
N PRO A 196 -15.89 9.08 16.98
CA PRO A 196 -15.28 8.16 16.05
C PRO A 196 -14.97 6.80 16.72
N ASN A 197 -15.22 5.69 16.01
CA ASN A 197 -14.82 4.36 16.50
C ASN A 197 -13.30 4.12 16.43
N VAL A 198 -12.61 4.86 15.56
CA VAL A 198 -11.16 4.83 15.38
C VAL A 198 -10.68 6.28 15.34
N PRO A 199 -9.63 6.68 16.07
CA PRO A 199 -9.09 8.03 16.00
C PRO A 199 -8.86 8.51 14.56
N VAL A 200 -9.27 9.75 14.28
CA VAL A 200 -9.13 10.38 12.97
C VAL A 200 -8.30 11.65 13.15
N ALA A 201 -7.31 11.84 12.29
CA ALA A 201 -6.47 13.03 12.30
C ALA A 201 -6.19 13.54 10.88
N ASP A 202 -5.92 14.84 10.78
CA ASP A 202 -5.15 15.40 9.66
C ASP A 202 -3.65 15.45 10.03
N LEU A 203 -2.78 15.78 9.08
CA LEU A 203 -1.33 15.85 9.35
C LEU A 203 -0.95 16.82 10.48
N ARG A 204 -1.73 17.88 10.70
CA ARG A 204 -1.43 18.92 11.72
C ARG A 204 -1.81 18.45 13.11
N SER A 205 -2.93 17.74 13.24
CA SER A 205 -3.47 17.21 14.49
C SER A 205 -2.96 15.81 14.84
N LEU A 206 -2.27 15.13 13.91
CA LEU A 206 -1.83 13.75 14.05
C LEU A 206 -1.09 13.47 15.37
N LEU A 207 -0.11 14.30 15.70
CA LEU A 207 0.70 14.13 16.89
C LEU A 207 -0.13 14.29 18.18
N ASP A 208 -1.05 15.25 18.21
CA ASP A 208 -1.90 15.50 19.38
C ASP A 208 -2.89 14.36 19.59
N VAL A 209 -3.49 13.85 18.50
CA VAL A 209 -4.34 12.65 18.53
C VAL A 209 -3.54 11.44 19.03
N MET A 210 -2.33 11.21 18.52
CA MET A 210 -1.47 10.13 18.98
C MET A 210 -1.09 10.26 20.46
N ARG A 211 -0.81 11.48 20.96
CA ARG A 211 -0.52 11.74 22.38
C ARG A 211 -1.71 11.46 23.29
N SER A 212 -2.92 11.71 22.79
CA SER A 212 -4.15 11.49 23.55
C SER A 212 -4.51 10.02 23.74
N ASP A 213 -3.91 9.08 22.99
CA ASP A 213 -4.25 7.67 23.09
C ASP A 213 -3.00 6.77 22.99
N TYR A 214 -2.44 6.63 21.78
CA TYR A 214 -1.34 5.70 21.49
C TYR A 214 -0.08 5.92 22.35
N LEU A 215 0.42 7.16 22.44
CA LEU A 215 1.70 7.49 23.09
C LEU A 215 1.60 7.61 24.62
N ARG A 216 0.44 7.34 25.23
CA ARG A 216 0.24 7.54 26.68
C ARG A 216 1.07 6.63 27.57
N GLN A 217 1.36 5.41 27.11
CA GLN A 217 1.96 4.39 27.96
C GLN A 217 2.84 3.44 27.15
N THR A 218 4.00 3.12 27.71
CA THR A 218 4.86 2.02 27.26
C THR A 218 4.27 0.68 27.72
N ARG A 219 4.08 -0.25 26.80
CA ARG A 219 3.41 -1.54 27.05
C ARG A 219 4.23 -2.75 26.64
N ILE A 220 5.19 -2.58 25.74
CA ILE A 220 6.08 -3.65 25.27
C ILE A 220 7.54 -3.23 25.45
N ASP A 221 8.39 -4.21 25.74
CA ASP A 221 9.82 -3.99 25.92
C ASP A 221 10.55 -3.87 24.56
N PRO A 222 11.78 -3.32 24.53
CA PRO A 222 12.53 -3.13 23.29
C PRO A 222 12.76 -4.39 22.46
N LYS A 223 12.91 -5.58 23.08
CA LYS A 223 13.09 -6.83 22.33
C LYS A 223 11.81 -7.23 21.61
N THR A 224 10.66 -7.01 22.26
CA THR A 224 9.34 -7.22 21.64
C THR A 224 9.07 -6.24 20.51
N VAL A 225 9.51 -4.97 20.64
CA VAL A 225 9.48 -3.99 19.55
C VAL A 225 10.28 -4.50 18.34
N GLU A 226 11.52 -4.91 18.57
CA GLU A 226 12.40 -5.44 17.51
C GLU A 226 11.82 -6.70 16.85
N ALA A 227 11.33 -7.66 17.64
CA ALA A 227 10.69 -8.87 17.12
C ALA A 227 9.43 -8.55 16.29
N THR A 228 8.66 -7.54 16.69
CA THR A 228 7.48 -7.07 15.96
C THR A 228 7.86 -6.41 14.65
N VAL A 229 8.87 -5.53 14.66
CA VAL A 229 9.41 -4.91 13.45
C VAL A 229 9.89 -6.00 12.49
N LYS A 230 10.68 -6.96 12.99
CA LYS A 230 11.18 -8.09 12.21
C LYS A 230 10.05 -8.90 11.59
N ALA A 231 9.01 -9.25 12.35
CA ALA A 231 7.87 -10.02 11.86
C ALA A 231 7.09 -9.33 10.73
N ILE A 232 7.03 -8.00 10.74
CA ILE A 232 6.29 -7.19 9.77
C ILE A 232 7.17 -6.87 8.55
N TYR A 233 8.44 -6.53 8.79
CA TYR A 233 9.37 -6.02 7.79
C TYR A 233 10.23 -7.08 7.11
N GLU A 234 10.54 -8.21 7.74
CA GLU A 234 11.27 -9.34 7.15
C GLU A 234 10.32 -10.46 6.73
#